data_AF-A0AAE0CG52-F1
#
_entry.id   AF-A0AAE0CG52-F1
#
_cell.length_a   1.000
_cell.length_b   1.000
_cell.length_c   1.000
_cell.angle_alpha   90.00
_cell.angle_beta   90.00
_cell.angle_gamma   90.00
#
_symmetry.space_group_name_H-M   'P 1'
#
loop_
_entity.id
_entity.type
_entity.pdbx_description
1 polymer ?
#
loop_
_entity_poly.entity_id
_entity_poly.type
_entity_poly.pdbx_seq_one_letter_code
_entity_poly.pdbx_strand_id
1 'polypeptide(L)'
;MDESLAQIPLPDFAAETPTDAAKKLNQHGFVLLKGLVTVLRCEQIRQLVDLARTRAAPRDYTAIHRPQSRKDLPLSLHPFSSIIADLLECQDSLLGKLIQRIAGEEARLVEFASMTILPGAAAQPVHQDVHMASADQDANARYLTVFVSLCDVPSERGPMEIWCGTQNMYIPWKGTEAADISDCSACSEQSDEDNGPVVAEDYEVEHEDELTLK
;
A
#
# COMPACT_ATOMS: atom_id res chain seq x y z
N MET A 1 -10.59 -15.41 31.64
CA MET A 1 -9.81 -14.51 30.77
C MET A 1 -9.83 -13.16 31.44
N ASP A 2 -8.66 -12.57 31.63
CA ASP A 2 -8.45 -11.37 32.43
C ASP A 2 -8.94 -10.14 31.65
N GLU A 3 -10.07 -9.56 32.08
CA GLU A 3 -10.63 -8.32 31.51
C GLU A 3 -9.86 -7.06 31.95
N SER A 4 -8.72 -7.20 32.64
CA SER A 4 -7.93 -6.09 33.20
C SER A 4 -6.77 -5.59 32.33
N LEU A 5 -6.73 -5.94 31.04
CA LEU A 5 -5.98 -5.14 30.07
C LEU A 5 -6.67 -3.78 29.96
N ALA A 6 -6.35 -2.91 30.92
CA ALA A 6 -6.72 -1.50 30.93
C ALA A 6 -6.59 -0.98 29.51
N GLN A 7 -7.65 -0.34 29.00
CA GLN A 7 -7.68 0.28 27.69
C GLN A 7 -6.51 1.26 27.60
N ILE A 8 -5.35 0.79 27.13
CA ILE A 8 -4.22 1.64 26.83
C ILE A 8 -4.76 2.58 25.76
N PRO A 9 -4.85 3.89 26.03
CA PRO A 9 -5.33 4.82 25.03
C PRO A 9 -4.46 4.65 23.79
N LEU A 10 -5.10 4.33 22.67
CA LEU A 10 -4.39 4.17 21.40
C LEU A 10 -3.61 5.47 21.13
N PRO A 11 -2.35 5.38 20.65
CA PRO A 11 -1.60 6.56 20.28
C PRO A 11 -2.40 7.39 19.28
N ASP A 12 -2.40 8.71 19.46
CA ASP A 12 -2.93 9.58 18.43
C ASP A 12 -1.97 9.62 17.24
N PHE A 13 -2.30 8.89 16.18
CA PHE A 13 -1.51 8.86 14.95
C PHE A 13 -1.77 10.06 14.03
N ALA A 14 -2.76 10.91 14.31
CA ALA A 14 -3.10 12.03 13.44
C ALA A 14 -2.09 13.17 13.57
N ALA A 15 -1.60 13.72 12.46
CA ALA A 15 -0.70 14.87 12.50
C ALA A 15 -1.22 16.02 11.63
N GLU A 16 -1.04 17.25 12.13
CA GLU A 16 -1.45 18.47 11.43
C GLU A 16 -0.25 19.28 10.88
N THR A 17 0.96 18.96 11.30
CA THR A 17 2.19 19.64 10.85
C THR A 17 3.23 18.66 10.32
N PRO A 18 4.09 19.06 9.37
CA PRO A 18 5.13 18.17 8.84
C PRO A 18 6.11 17.69 9.93
N THR A 19 6.40 18.54 10.92
CA THR A 19 7.31 18.21 12.03
C THR A 19 6.72 17.12 12.94
N ASP A 20 5.45 17.27 13.33
CA ASP A 20 4.78 16.27 14.16
C ASP A 20 4.58 14.97 13.39
N ALA A 21 4.20 15.06 12.10
CA ALA A 21 4.05 13.90 11.24
C ALA A 21 5.35 13.10 11.11
N ALA A 22 6.47 13.78 10.89
CA ALA A 22 7.78 13.15 10.83
C ALA A 22 8.18 12.50 12.16
N LYS A 23 7.86 13.14 13.29
CA LYS A 23 8.11 12.56 14.62
C LYS A 23 7.31 11.28 14.83
N LYS A 24 6.00 11.30 14.54
CA LYS A 24 5.12 10.13 14.69
C LYS A 24 5.53 8.99 13.77
N LEU A 25 5.87 9.31 12.51
CA LEU A 25 6.36 8.31 11.56
C LEU A 25 7.67 7.66 12.02
N ASN A 26 8.63 8.42 12.54
CA ASN A 26 9.87 7.86 13.07
C ASN A 26 9.63 6.99 14.32
N GLN A 27 8.70 7.38 15.19
CA GLN A 27 8.40 6.66 16.42
C GLN A 27 7.59 5.38 16.18
N HIS A 28 6.61 5.44 15.29
CA HIS A 28 5.61 4.38 15.14
C HIS A 28 5.66 3.65 13.80
N GLY A 29 6.39 4.17 12.81
CA GLY A 29 6.40 3.65 11.44
C GLY A 29 5.16 4.02 10.64
N PHE A 30 4.25 4.78 11.25
CA PHE A 30 2.97 5.16 10.68
C PHE A 30 2.54 6.55 11.17
N VAL A 31 1.86 7.29 10.30
CA VAL A 31 1.20 8.55 10.61
C VAL A 31 -0.07 8.68 9.78
N LEU A 32 -1.13 9.22 10.38
CA LEU A 32 -2.38 9.53 9.72
C LEU A 32 -2.45 11.02 9.37
N LEU A 33 -2.61 11.35 8.09
CA LEU A 33 -2.82 12.72 7.63
C LEU A 33 -4.29 12.88 7.24
N LYS A 34 -5.05 13.65 8.01
CA LYS A 34 -6.48 13.89 7.75
C LYS A 34 -6.67 15.08 6.81
N GLY A 35 -7.72 15.03 6.00
CA GLY A 35 -8.11 16.15 5.15
C GLY A 35 -7.11 16.50 4.03
N LEU A 36 -6.19 15.58 3.71
CA LEU A 36 -5.18 15.81 2.66
C LEU A 36 -5.81 15.93 1.27
N VAL A 37 -6.87 15.17 1.01
CA VAL A 37 -7.64 15.18 -0.24
C VAL A 37 -9.07 15.56 0.11
N THR A 38 -9.65 16.51 -0.64
CA THR A 38 -11.05 16.89 -0.45
C THR A 38 -11.99 15.78 -0.95
N VAL A 39 -13.21 15.68 -0.40
CA VAL A 39 -14.20 14.68 -0.84
C VAL A 39 -14.46 14.75 -2.34
N LEU A 40 -14.57 15.96 -2.90
CA LEU A 40 -14.73 16.17 -4.34
C LEU A 40 -13.55 15.60 -5.12
N ARG A 41 -12.32 15.82 -4.63
CA ARG A 41 -11.11 15.31 -5.27
C ARG A 41 -11.00 13.79 -5.14
N CYS A 42 -11.36 13.20 -4.00
CA CYS A 42 -11.46 11.74 -3.84
C CYS A 42 -12.39 11.12 -4.89
N GLU A 43 -13.56 11.72 -5.12
CA GLU A 43 -14.51 11.25 -6.12
C GLU A 43 -13.94 11.35 -7.55
N GLN A 44 -13.24 12.44 -7.89
CA GLN A 44 -12.56 12.58 -9.18
C GLN A 44 -11.48 11.52 -9.39
N ILE A 45 -10.63 11.28 -8.37
CA ILE A 45 -9.61 10.23 -8.42
C ILE A 45 -10.27 8.87 -8.61
N ARG A 46 -11.34 8.60 -7.85
CA ARG A 46 -12.09 7.34 -7.93
C ARG A 46 -12.64 7.09 -9.33
N GLN A 47 -13.21 8.11 -9.99
CA GLN A 47 -13.68 8.01 -11.36
C GLN A 47 -12.55 7.72 -12.36
N LEU A 48 -11.38 8.33 -12.19
CA LEU A 48 -10.20 8.05 -13.02
C LEU A 48 -9.67 6.63 -12.81
N VAL A 49 -9.63 6.16 -11.55
CA VAL A 49 -9.25 4.78 -11.20
C VAL A 49 -10.25 3.77 -11.78
N ASP A 50 -11.55 4.04 -11.65
CA ASP A 50 -12.60 3.20 -12.22
C ASP A 50 -12.48 3.12 -13.75
N LEU A 51 -12.23 4.26 -14.42
CA LEU A 51 -11.98 4.29 -15.85
C LEU A 51 -10.74 3.49 -16.24
N ALA A 52 -9.63 3.62 -15.52
CA ALA A 52 -8.42 2.84 -15.75
C ALA A 52 -8.69 1.34 -15.59
N ARG A 53 -9.38 0.94 -14.52
CA ARG A 53 -9.74 -0.44 -14.21
C ARG A 53 -10.64 -1.07 -15.27
N THR A 54 -11.64 -0.33 -15.78
CA THR A 54 -12.52 -0.83 -16.85
C THR A 54 -11.81 -1.05 -18.18
N ARG A 55 -10.68 -0.36 -18.39
CA ARG A 55 -9.83 -0.50 -19.59
C ARG A 55 -8.70 -1.52 -19.40
N ALA A 56 -8.36 -1.86 -18.17
CA ALA A 56 -7.29 -2.78 -17.85
C ALA A 56 -7.65 -4.22 -18.24
N ALA A 57 -6.73 -4.88 -18.95
CA ALA A 57 -6.77 -6.30 -19.22
C ALA A 57 -6.36 -7.09 -17.95
N PRO A 58 -6.73 -8.38 -17.82
CA PRO A 58 -6.32 -9.21 -16.70
C PRO A 58 -4.81 -9.24 -16.43
N ARG A 59 -3.98 -9.13 -17.47
CA ARG A 59 -2.51 -9.07 -17.39
C ARG A 59 -1.96 -7.77 -16.83
N ASP A 60 -2.76 -6.71 -16.80
CA ASP A 60 -2.32 -5.38 -16.34
C ASP A 60 -2.38 -5.27 -14.81
N TYR A 61 -3.02 -6.25 -14.15
CA TYR A 61 -3.06 -6.31 -12.70
C TYR A 61 -1.81 -7.01 -12.17
N THR A 62 -1.21 -6.46 -11.11
CA THR A 62 -0.12 -7.15 -10.42
C THR A 62 -0.67 -8.34 -9.63
N ALA A 63 0.19 -9.33 -9.36
CA ALA A 63 -0.18 -10.53 -8.62
C ALA A 63 -0.16 -10.30 -7.10
N ILE A 64 -0.93 -9.36 -6.57
CA ILE A 64 -1.15 -9.30 -5.12
C ILE A 64 -2.14 -10.39 -4.74
N HIS A 65 -1.65 -11.42 -4.05
CA HIS A 65 -2.37 -12.48 -3.35
C HIS A 65 -3.87 -12.63 -3.71
N ARG A 66 -4.17 -13.57 -4.62
CA ARG A 66 -5.51 -13.90 -5.17
C ARG A 66 -6.11 -12.77 -6.03
N PRO A 67 -5.76 -12.70 -7.34
CA PRO A 67 -6.10 -11.57 -8.23
C PRO A 67 -7.60 -11.40 -8.52
N GLN A 68 -8.47 -12.29 -8.03
CA GLN A 68 -9.91 -12.24 -8.31
C GLN A 68 -10.62 -11.17 -7.46
N SER A 69 -10.31 -11.09 -6.16
CA SER A 69 -10.98 -10.21 -5.20
C SER A 69 -10.12 -9.04 -4.70
N ARG A 70 -8.83 -9.00 -5.06
CA ARG A 70 -7.96 -7.84 -4.88
C ARG A 70 -7.37 -7.46 -6.23
N LYS A 71 -7.55 -6.21 -6.62
CA LYS A 71 -7.04 -5.66 -7.88
C LYS A 71 -6.00 -4.61 -7.55
N ASP A 72 -4.75 -4.87 -7.89
CA ASP A 72 -3.71 -3.87 -7.88
C ASP A 72 -3.36 -3.51 -9.32
N LEU A 73 -3.46 -2.23 -9.64
CA LEU A 73 -3.36 -1.69 -10.99
C LEU A 73 -2.35 -0.55 -11.00
N PRO A 74 -1.18 -0.73 -11.65
CA PRO A 74 -0.25 0.36 -11.92
C PRO A 74 -0.95 1.46 -12.72
N LEU A 75 -0.75 2.71 -12.33
CA LEU A 75 -1.39 3.87 -12.93
C LEU A 75 -0.38 4.74 -13.68
N SER A 76 -0.82 5.34 -14.79
CA SER A 76 -0.07 6.41 -15.43
C SER A 76 -0.21 7.71 -14.62
N LEU A 77 0.85 8.50 -14.51
CA LEU A 77 0.79 9.82 -13.88
C LEU A 77 -0.01 10.84 -14.69
N HIS A 78 -0.11 10.68 -16.02
CA HIS A 78 -0.66 11.72 -16.89
C HIS A 78 -2.09 12.14 -16.52
N PRO A 79 -3.06 11.22 -16.34
CA PRO A 79 -4.42 11.58 -15.92
C PRO A 79 -4.52 12.18 -14.51
N PHE A 80 -3.49 11.97 -13.67
CA PHE A 80 -3.46 12.36 -12.26
C PHE A 80 -2.53 13.54 -11.98
N SER A 81 -1.85 14.08 -12.99
CA SER A 81 -0.81 15.10 -12.84
C SER A 81 -1.25 16.30 -12.01
N SER A 82 -2.43 16.87 -12.29
CA SER A 82 -2.98 17.98 -11.50
C SER A 82 -3.24 17.62 -10.03
N ILE A 83 -3.66 16.39 -9.76
CA ILE A 83 -3.97 15.91 -8.40
C ILE A 83 -2.68 15.68 -7.62
N ILE A 84 -1.67 15.11 -8.29
CA ILE A 84 -0.34 14.88 -7.71
C ILE A 84 0.33 16.22 -7.42
N ALA A 85 0.22 17.19 -8.33
CA ALA A 85 0.73 18.55 -8.11
C ALA A 85 0.05 19.22 -6.91
N ASP A 86 -1.28 19.14 -6.78
CA ASP A 86 -2.00 19.65 -5.60
C ASP A 86 -1.50 19.01 -4.30
N LEU A 87 -1.21 17.71 -4.33
CA LEU A 87 -0.78 16.94 -3.16
C LEU A 87 0.69 17.13 -2.80
N LEU A 88 1.57 17.44 -3.75
CA LEU A 88 3.03 17.45 -3.54
C LEU A 88 3.64 18.85 -3.69
N GLU A 89 3.16 19.64 -4.65
CA GLU A 89 3.86 20.84 -5.13
C GLU A 89 3.27 22.14 -4.59
N CYS A 90 2.09 22.12 -3.97
CA CYS A 90 1.61 23.31 -3.26
C CYS A 90 2.63 23.72 -2.19
N GLN A 91 2.97 25.01 -2.13
CA GLN A 91 3.95 25.57 -1.20
C GLN A 91 3.65 25.21 0.27
N ASP A 92 2.39 24.91 0.58
CA ASP A 92 1.92 24.48 1.90
C ASP A 92 1.44 23.04 1.99
N SER A 93 1.81 22.20 1.01
CA SER A 93 1.49 20.77 1.07
C SER A 93 2.14 20.13 2.30
N LEU A 94 1.28 19.62 3.19
CA LEU A 94 1.68 18.83 4.35
C LEU A 94 2.44 17.55 3.91
N LEU A 95 1.93 16.86 2.89
CA LEU A 95 2.54 15.63 2.38
C LEU A 95 3.88 15.91 1.68
N GLY A 96 3.95 16.92 0.82
CA GLY A 96 5.18 17.30 0.14
C GLY A 96 6.30 17.67 1.12
N LYS A 97 5.99 18.50 2.12
CA LYS A 97 6.93 18.88 3.20
C LYS A 97 7.34 17.67 4.06
N LEU A 98 6.43 16.73 4.30
CA LEU A 98 6.74 15.50 5.03
C LEU A 98 7.71 14.60 4.24
N ILE A 99 7.44 14.38 2.94
CA ILE A 99 8.29 13.57 2.07
C ILE A 99 9.70 14.17 2.02
N GLN A 100 9.83 15.47 1.75
CA GLN A 100 11.13 16.15 1.73
C GLN A 100 11.89 15.98 3.04
N ARG A 101 11.20 16.03 4.18
CA ARG A 101 11.82 15.89 5.50
C ARG A 101 12.33 14.48 5.79
N ILE A 102 11.67 13.45 5.26
CA ILE A 102 11.97 12.06 5.57
C ILE A 102 12.86 11.42 4.52
N ALA A 103 12.53 11.60 3.24
CA ALA A 103 13.22 11.00 2.11
C ALA A 103 14.24 11.96 1.44
N GLY A 104 14.24 13.24 1.80
CA GLY A 104 15.12 14.25 1.24
C GLY A 104 14.53 14.98 0.03
N GLU A 105 15.23 16.04 -0.42
CA GLU A 105 14.82 16.87 -1.56
C GLU A 105 14.85 16.11 -2.90
N GLU A 106 15.68 15.08 -3.00
CA GLU A 106 15.85 14.23 -4.18
C GLU A 106 14.92 13.00 -4.19
N ALA A 107 13.88 13.00 -3.34
CA ALA A 107 12.91 11.92 -3.28
C ALA A 107 12.23 11.70 -4.64
N ARG A 108 12.10 10.44 -5.05
CA ARG A 108 11.50 10.06 -6.34
C ARG A 108 10.28 9.18 -6.11
N LEU A 109 9.24 9.42 -6.90
CA LEU A 109 8.11 8.51 -7.00
C LEU A 109 8.55 7.29 -7.82
N VAL A 110 8.61 6.12 -7.18
CA VAL A 110 9.04 4.86 -7.80
C VAL A 110 7.87 3.95 -8.15
N GLU A 111 6.71 4.16 -7.53
CA GLU A 111 5.50 3.39 -7.74
C GLU A 111 4.28 4.29 -7.63
N PHE A 112 3.34 4.13 -8.55
CA PHE A 112 2.04 4.79 -8.52
C PHE A 112 0.99 3.80 -9.01
N ALA A 113 0.18 3.30 -8.09
CA ALA A 113 -0.80 2.25 -8.35
C ALA A 113 -2.10 2.52 -7.58
N SER A 114 -3.15 1.80 -7.96
CA SER A 114 -4.41 1.74 -7.21
C SER A 114 -4.67 0.32 -6.76
N MET A 115 -5.03 0.20 -5.48
CA MET A 115 -5.54 -1.04 -4.93
C MET A 115 -7.05 -0.96 -4.73
N THR A 116 -7.78 -1.91 -5.30
CA THR A 116 -9.21 -2.09 -5.07
C THR A 116 -9.47 -3.43 -4.40
N ILE A 117 -10.06 -3.39 -3.22
CA ILE A 117 -10.48 -4.56 -2.46
C ILE A 117 -11.96 -4.81 -2.80
N LEU A 118 -12.27 -5.98 -3.33
CA LEU A 118 -13.63 -6.41 -3.68
C LEU A 118 -14.23 -7.28 -2.57
N PRO A 119 -15.57 -7.40 -2.49
CA PRO A 119 -16.22 -8.29 -1.54
C PRO A 119 -15.66 -9.72 -1.61
N GLY A 120 -15.41 -10.33 -0.46
CA GLY A 120 -14.83 -11.67 -0.36
C GLY A 120 -13.30 -11.71 -0.49
N ALA A 121 -12.61 -10.57 -0.51
CA ALA A 121 -11.15 -10.54 -0.37
C ALA A 121 -10.73 -11.12 0.99
N ALA A 122 -9.79 -12.06 0.96
CA ALA A 122 -9.18 -12.59 2.17
C ALA A 122 -8.26 -11.54 2.82
N ALA A 123 -8.07 -11.67 4.14
CA ALA A 123 -7.02 -10.94 4.85
C ALA A 123 -5.65 -11.28 4.24
N GLN A 124 -4.79 -10.27 4.12
CA GLN A 124 -3.39 -10.51 3.76
C GLN A 124 -2.62 -10.96 5.00
N PRO A 125 -1.61 -11.84 4.85
CA PRO A 125 -0.67 -12.08 5.93
C PRO A 125 0.05 -10.78 6.30
N VAL A 126 0.52 -10.67 7.54
CA VAL A 126 1.37 -9.54 7.97
C VAL A 126 2.63 -9.52 7.11
N HIS A 127 2.92 -8.38 6.48
CA HIS A 127 4.08 -8.20 5.59
C HIS A 127 4.60 -6.76 5.64
N GLN A 128 5.77 -6.55 5.03
CA GLN A 128 6.33 -5.24 4.70
C GLN A 128 6.21 -5.04 3.19
N ASP A 129 5.86 -3.84 2.74
CA ASP A 129 5.77 -3.53 1.29
C ASP A 129 7.15 -3.59 0.62
N VAL A 130 8.19 -3.18 1.35
CA VAL A 130 9.57 -3.16 0.87
C VAL A 130 10.43 -4.03 1.77
N HIS A 131 11.09 -5.02 1.18
CA HIS A 131 12.01 -5.90 1.88
C HIS A 131 13.42 -5.31 1.91
N MET A 132 14.03 -5.33 3.09
CA MET A 132 15.48 -5.12 3.21
C MET A 132 16.21 -6.35 2.67
N ALA A 133 17.16 -6.14 1.74
CA ALA A 133 17.93 -7.24 1.16
C ALA A 133 18.94 -7.82 2.16
N SER A 134 19.38 -7.05 3.15
CA SER A 134 20.23 -7.53 4.25
C SER A 134 20.08 -6.66 5.50
N ALA A 135 20.48 -7.20 6.66
CA ALA A 135 20.51 -6.46 7.92
C ALA A 135 21.53 -5.31 7.91
N ASP A 136 22.56 -5.40 7.05
CA ASP A 136 23.65 -4.43 6.91
C ASP A 136 23.40 -3.40 5.80
N GLN A 137 22.22 -3.42 5.17
CA GLN A 137 21.90 -2.46 4.11
C GLN A 137 21.96 -1.03 4.62
N ASP A 138 22.45 -0.15 3.75
CA ASP A 138 22.70 1.26 4.02
C ASP A 138 21.48 1.93 4.68
N ALA A 139 21.67 2.44 5.89
CA ALA A 139 20.64 3.11 6.69
C ALA A 139 20.09 4.39 6.03
N ASN A 140 20.66 4.78 4.88
CA ASN A 140 20.31 5.99 4.15
C ASN A 140 19.17 5.79 3.13
N ALA A 141 18.89 4.57 2.66
CA ALA A 141 17.77 4.34 1.74
C ALA A 141 16.44 4.39 2.52
N ARG A 142 15.60 5.39 2.23
CA ARG A 142 14.28 5.56 2.85
C ARG A 142 13.19 5.32 1.82
N TYR A 143 12.33 4.33 2.09
CA TYR A 143 11.11 4.10 1.34
C TYR A 143 9.92 4.62 2.15
N LEU A 144 9.01 5.29 1.46
CA LEU A 144 7.76 5.78 2.04
C LEU A 144 6.60 5.32 1.17
N THR A 145 5.73 4.47 1.72
CA THR A 145 4.44 4.18 1.10
C THR A 145 3.40 5.20 1.58
N VAL A 146 2.67 5.80 0.64
CA VAL A 146 1.60 6.75 0.93
C VAL A 146 0.27 6.17 0.44
N PHE A 147 -0.53 5.65 1.37
CA PHE A 147 -1.88 5.18 1.07
C PHE A 147 -2.89 6.33 1.16
N VAL A 148 -3.62 6.58 0.07
CA VAL A 148 -4.70 7.56 0.02
C VAL A 148 -6.03 6.81 -0.07
N SER A 149 -6.82 6.86 1.00
CA SER A 149 -8.17 6.29 0.99
C SER A 149 -9.11 7.20 0.20
N LEU A 150 -9.68 6.67 -0.90
CA LEU A 150 -10.60 7.41 -1.77
C LEU A 150 -12.07 7.34 -1.32
N CYS A 151 -12.35 6.55 -0.30
CA CYS A 151 -13.66 6.43 0.33
C CYS A 151 -13.49 6.08 1.81
N ASP A 152 -14.56 6.20 2.57
CA ASP A 152 -14.57 5.76 3.97
C ASP A 152 -14.38 4.24 4.06
N VAL A 153 -13.48 3.83 4.95
CA VAL A 153 -13.16 2.43 5.23
C VAL A 153 -13.59 2.11 6.66
N PRO A 154 -14.87 1.82 6.89
CA PRO A 154 -15.33 1.36 8.20
C PRO A 154 -14.79 -0.05 8.48
N SER A 155 -14.88 -0.50 9.73
CA SER A 155 -14.28 -1.77 10.18
C SER A 155 -14.70 -2.98 9.35
N GLU A 156 -15.95 -3.02 8.89
CA GLU A 156 -16.49 -4.09 8.05
C GLU A 156 -15.96 -4.10 6.60
N ARG A 157 -15.28 -3.04 6.16
CA ARG A 157 -14.64 -2.96 4.83
C ARG A 157 -13.16 -3.34 4.86
N GLY A 158 -12.68 -3.86 5.98
CA GLY A 158 -11.29 -4.33 6.11
C GLY A 158 -10.30 -3.16 6.09
N PRO A 159 -10.31 -2.28 7.11
CA PRO A 159 -9.28 -1.26 7.24
C PRO A 159 -7.90 -1.93 7.35
N MET A 160 -6.88 -1.23 6.87
CA MET A 160 -5.50 -1.70 6.97
C MET A 160 -5.10 -1.84 8.44
N GLU A 161 -4.59 -3.02 8.80
CA GLU A 161 -3.98 -3.28 10.09
C GLU A 161 -2.52 -2.83 10.07
N ILE A 162 -2.11 -2.04 11.07
CA ILE A 162 -0.75 -1.50 11.17
C ILE A 162 -0.08 -1.97 12.45
N TRP A 163 1.09 -2.59 12.29
CA TRP A 163 1.91 -3.07 13.39
C TRP A 163 2.97 -2.03 13.75
N CYS A 164 2.60 -1.12 14.65
CA CYS A 164 3.45 0.03 14.99
C CYS A 164 4.81 -0.38 15.58
N GLY A 165 5.87 0.33 15.20
CA GLY A 165 7.23 0.10 15.69
C GLY A 165 8.01 -0.99 14.93
N THR A 166 7.33 -1.79 14.09
CA THR A 166 7.96 -2.87 13.31
C THR A 166 8.87 -2.38 12.19
N GLN A 167 8.81 -1.10 11.81
CA GLN A 167 9.72 -0.49 10.82
C GLN A 167 11.20 -0.50 11.26
N ASN A 168 11.46 -0.66 12.56
CA ASN A 168 12.82 -0.77 13.11
C ASN A 168 13.27 -2.22 13.25
N MET A 169 12.43 -3.19 12.86
CA MET A 169 12.73 -4.62 12.93
C MET A 169 13.19 -5.10 11.56
N TYR A 170 14.34 -5.78 11.53
CA TYR A 170 14.74 -6.55 10.37
C TYR A 170 13.98 -7.87 10.36
N ILE A 171 13.12 -8.07 9.35
CA ILE A 171 12.40 -9.32 9.13
C ILE A 171 12.98 -9.93 7.85
N PRO A 172 13.77 -11.02 7.95
CA PRO A 172 14.33 -11.66 6.76
C PRO A 172 13.22 -12.09 5.81
N TRP A 173 13.34 -11.73 4.53
CA TRP A 173 12.43 -12.23 3.50
C TRP A 173 12.64 -13.73 3.31
N LYS A 174 11.61 -14.53 3.57
CA LYS A 174 11.65 -16.00 3.42
C LYS A 174 11.25 -16.49 2.03
N GLY A 175 11.02 -15.59 1.06
CA GLY A 175 10.52 -15.95 -0.27
C GLY A 175 9.01 -16.22 -0.28
N THR A 176 8.48 -16.66 -1.44
CA THR A 176 7.08 -17.08 -1.61
C THR A 176 6.77 -18.46 -1.03
N GLU A 177 7.76 -19.14 -0.45
CA GLU A 177 7.49 -20.23 0.47
C GLU A 177 6.82 -19.59 1.68
N ALA A 178 5.49 -19.72 1.72
CA ALA A 178 4.62 -19.19 2.74
C ALA A 178 5.33 -19.21 4.08
N ALA A 179 5.52 -18.04 4.68
CA ALA A 179 5.93 -17.96 6.06
C ALA A 179 4.95 -18.85 6.85
N ASP A 180 5.43 -20.02 7.23
CA ASP A 180 4.76 -20.91 8.13
C ASP A 180 4.76 -20.17 9.47
N ILE A 181 3.72 -19.36 9.70
CA ILE A 181 3.48 -18.62 10.95
C ILE A 181 2.94 -19.60 12.01
N SER A 182 3.13 -20.92 11.84
CA SER A 182 2.85 -21.92 12.86
C SER A 182 3.69 -21.77 14.14
N ASP A 183 4.76 -20.97 14.12
CA ASP A 183 5.53 -20.62 15.33
C ASP A 183 4.94 -19.44 16.13
N CYS A 184 3.84 -18.83 15.67
CA CYS A 184 3.04 -17.97 16.54
C CYS A 184 2.06 -18.85 17.32
N SER A 185 2.50 -19.33 18.49
CA SER A 185 1.74 -20.20 19.42
C SER A 185 0.40 -19.64 19.93
N ALA A 186 -0.07 -18.52 19.40
CA ALA A 186 -1.33 -17.86 19.76
C ALA A 186 -2.44 -17.99 18.71
N CYS A 187 -2.17 -18.58 17.52
CA CYS A 187 -3.14 -18.58 16.41
C CYS A 187 -3.28 -19.96 15.74
N SER A 188 -3.71 -20.98 16.49
CA SER A 188 -4.15 -22.25 15.90
C SER A 188 -5.65 -22.41 16.10
N GLU A 189 -6.43 -22.24 15.02
CA GLU A 189 -7.57 -23.08 14.65
C GLU A 189 -8.31 -22.44 13.45
N GLN A 190 -8.00 -22.92 12.23
CA GLN A 190 -9.00 -23.26 11.20
C GLN A 190 -8.30 -23.76 9.93
N SER A 191 -8.51 -25.04 9.65
CA SER A 191 -8.16 -25.73 8.41
C SER A 191 -9.27 -25.56 7.39
N ASP A 192 -8.97 -25.18 6.16
CA ASP A 192 -9.84 -25.44 5.02
C ASP A 192 -9.03 -26.00 3.84
N GLU A 193 -9.62 -27.05 3.28
CA GLU A 193 -9.07 -28.03 2.37
C GLU A 193 -8.90 -27.53 0.92
N ASP A 194 -7.86 -28.06 0.29
CA ASP A 194 -7.84 -28.60 -1.07
C ASP A 194 -8.33 -27.71 -2.24
N ASN A 195 -7.36 -27.14 -2.97
CA ASN A 195 -7.50 -26.85 -4.40
C ASN A 195 -6.11 -26.92 -5.06
N GLY A 196 -5.82 -28.05 -5.70
CA GLY A 196 -4.62 -28.26 -6.51
C GLY A 196 -4.56 -27.35 -7.75
N PRO A 197 -3.36 -27.12 -8.33
CA PRO A 197 -3.17 -26.19 -9.43
C PRO A 197 -3.68 -26.75 -10.77
N VAL A 198 -4.43 -25.94 -11.51
CA VAL A 198 -4.76 -26.17 -12.92
C VAL A 198 -3.72 -25.45 -13.77
N VAL A 199 -3.03 -26.20 -14.63
CA VAL A 199 -2.07 -25.69 -15.63
C VAL A 199 -2.86 -25.23 -16.85
N ALA A 200 -2.61 -23.99 -17.30
CA ALA A 200 -3.13 -23.48 -18.57
C ALA A 200 -1.98 -23.40 -19.57
N GLU A 201 -2.17 -24.10 -20.70
CA GLU A 201 -1.24 -24.22 -21.82
C GLU A 201 -1.12 -22.94 -22.67
N ASP A 202 -0.04 -22.92 -23.44
CA ASP A 202 0.56 -21.83 -24.23
C ASP A 202 -0.40 -21.05 -25.14
N TYR A 203 -0.17 -19.74 -25.24
CA TYR A 203 -0.61 -18.91 -26.37
C TYR A 203 0.56 -18.07 -26.87
N GLU A 204 0.98 -18.34 -28.10
CA GLU A 204 1.85 -17.45 -28.88
C GLU A 204 1.07 -16.20 -29.29
N VAL A 205 1.66 -15.03 -29.06
CA VAL A 205 1.14 -13.75 -29.57
C VAL A 205 2.20 -13.15 -30.48
N GLU A 206 1.89 -13.10 -31.77
CA GLU A 206 2.65 -12.34 -32.76
C GLU A 206 2.47 -10.83 -32.51
N HIS A 207 3.57 -10.08 -32.51
CA HIS A 207 3.58 -8.62 -32.44
C HIS A 207 4.05 -8.04 -33.78
N GLU A 208 3.13 -7.41 -34.51
CA GLU A 208 3.45 -6.39 -35.52
C GLU A 208 2.80 -5.07 -35.09
N ASP A 209 3.64 -4.06 -34.81
CA ASP A 209 3.66 -2.78 -35.54
C ASP A 209 4.42 -1.70 -34.75
N GLU A 210 5.50 -1.22 -35.37
CA GLU A 210 6.28 -0.05 -34.97
C GLU A 210 5.48 1.23 -35.19
N LEU A 211 5.23 1.99 -34.12
CA LEU A 211 4.80 3.39 -34.23
C LEU A 211 6.01 4.32 -34.07
N THR A 212 6.48 4.85 -35.19
CA THR A 212 7.43 5.97 -35.25
C THR A 212 6.68 7.28 -34.98
N LEU A 213 7.05 7.97 -33.91
CA LEU A 213 6.59 9.32 -33.62
C LEU A 213 7.50 10.36 -34.31
N LYS A 214 6.89 11.31 -35.01
CA LYS A 214 7.49 12.59 -35.42
C LYS A 214 7.15 13.67 -34.43
#